data_AF-A0A6N9AA71-F1
#
_entry.id   AF-A0A6N9AA71-F1
#
_cell.length_a   1.000
_cell.length_b   1.000
_cell.length_c   1.000
_cell.angle_alpha   90.00
_cell.angle_beta   90.00
_cell.angle_gamma   90.00
#
_symmetry.space_group_name_H-M   'P 1'
#
loop_
_entity.id
_entity.type
_entity.pdbx_description
1 polymer ?
#
loop_
_entity_poly.entity_id
_entity_poly.type
_entity_poly.pdbx_seq_one_letter_code
_entity_poly.pdbx_strand_id
1 'polypeptide(L)'
;MTAVRQLARLSHADTPIPALLAALARFTARERETERDVRVAILDAIGAVGGFSSDDLAPYLTDFDPVVAERAAILLNASGGAGRGGDVYQAAPEPLPRTPPPTAARLAELERSAVVLSMAGLGDIVIALRPDLAATNADRFARLAAEGYLDGLTFQRVEPNFVIQGGSPNANEYSGDGPYSRDEISDHPHWRGTVGLSTRGRDTGDGQIFVNLADNLRLDFNYTIHGVVVEGMEVVDAVQEGAVIERARVVRR
;
A
#
# COMPACT_ATOMS: atom_id res chain seq x y z
N MET A 1 -12.37 -4.98 -14.33
CA MET A 1 -13.24 -3.88 -14.81
C MET A 1 -13.52 -2.96 -13.63
N THR A 2 -12.89 -1.80 -13.60
CA THR A 2 -12.79 -0.92 -12.42
C THR A 2 -14.13 -0.27 -12.06
N ALA A 3 -14.45 -0.15 -10.77
CA ALA A 3 -15.65 0.53 -10.24
C ALA A 3 -15.86 1.95 -10.83
N VAL A 4 -14.77 2.62 -11.20
CA VAL A 4 -14.74 3.92 -11.90
C VAL A 4 -15.54 3.89 -13.22
N ARG A 5 -15.46 2.81 -14.00
CA ARG A 5 -16.22 2.67 -15.26
C ARG A 5 -17.71 2.38 -15.03
N GLN A 6 -18.08 1.81 -13.88
CA GLN A 6 -19.48 1.63 -13.51
C GLN A 6 -20.09 2.94 -13.00
N LEU A 7 -19.35 3.72 -12.21
CA LEU A 7 -19.76 5.06 -11.76
C LEU A 7 -19.98 6.02 -12.94
N ALA A 8 -19.09 6.02 -13.93
CA ALA A 8 -19.21 6.85 -15.14
C ALA A 8 -20.42 6.48 -16.04
N ARG A 9 -21.08 5.33 -15.81
CA ARG A 9 -22.23 4.84 -16.58
C ARG A 9 -23.57 5.02 -15.86
N LEU A 10 -23.58 5.52 -14.62
CA LEU A 10 -24.82 5.86 -13.95
C LEU A 10 -25.44 7.05 -14.69
N SER A 11 -26.64 6.86 -15.22
CA SER A 11 -27.43 7.90 -15.87
C SER A 11 -27.58 9.09 -14.93
N HIS A 12 -27.20 10.28 -15.41
CA HIS A 12 -27.02 11.50 -14.62
C HIS A 12 -28.33 12.08 -14.04
N ALA A 13 -29.48 11.44 -14.24
CA ALA A 13 -30.79 12.00 -13.87
C ALA A 13 -31.32 11.54 -12.49
N ASP A 14 -30.89 10.39 -11.96
CA ASP A 14 -31.56 9.77 -10.79
C ASP A 14 -30.65 9.47 -9.60
N THR A 15 -29.35 9.80 -9.65
CA THR A 15 -28.47 9.54 -8.49
C THR A 15 -28.64 10.67 -7.46
N PRO A 16 -29.19 10.41 -6.26
CA PRO A 16 -29.41 11.47 -5.29
C PRO A 16 -28.07 11.97 -4.75
N ILE A 17 -27.89 13.29 -4.67
CA ILE A 17 -26.73 13.94 -4.02
C ILE A 17 -26.40 13.34 -2.65
N PRO A 18 -27.38 13.07 -1.76
CA PRO A 18 -27.10 12.42 -0.47
C PRO A 18 -26.37 11.08 -0.59
N ALA A 19 -26.62 10.30 -1.64
CA ALA A 19 -25.94 9.03 -1.86
C ALA A 19 -24.49 9.20 -2.30
N LEU A 20 -24.20 10.21 -3.14
CA LEU A 20 -22.83 10.55 -3.54
C LEU A 20 -22.02 11.10 -2.36
N LEU A 21 -22.61 11.98 -1.56
CA LEU A 21 -21.98 12.51 -0.34
C LEU A 21 -21.69 11.40 0.68
N ALA A 22 -22.66 10.50 0.91
CA ALA A 22 -22.45 9.36 1.78
C ALA A 22 -21.36 8.41 1.25
N ALA A 23 -21.26 8.24 -0.07
CA ALA A 23 -20.18 7.46 -0.67
C ALA A 23 -18.82 8.14 -0.47
N LEU A 24 -18.71 9.45 -0.74
CA LEU A 24 -17.48 10.22 -0.57
C LEU A 24 -16.99 10.15 0.89
N ALA A 25 -17.89 10.39 1.86
CA ALA A 25 -17.58 10.30 3.28
C ALA A 25 -17.05 8.91 3.67
N ARG A 26 -17.69 7.84 3.18
CA ARG A 26 -17.26 6.46 3.46
C ARG A 26 -15.88 6.14 2.89
N PHE A 27 -15.54 6.65 1.70
CA PHE A 27 -14.22 6.43 1.10
C PHE A 27 -13.14 7.29 1.78
N THR A 28 -13.42 8.56 2.07
CA THR A 28 -12.48 9.42 2.80
C THR A 28 -12.17 8.88 4.20
N ALA A 29 -13.18 8.40 4.93
CA ALA A 29 -13.00 7.87 6.29
C ALA A 29 -12.11 6.61 6.37
N ARG A 30 -11.77 5.97 5.25
CA ARG A 30 -10.85 4.84 5.21
C ARG A 30 -9.38 5.25 5.15
N GLU A 31 -9.10 6.52 4.85
CA GLU A 31 -7.75 7.08 4.80
C GLU A 31 -6.81 6.29 3.85
N ARG A 32 -7.34 5.88 2.69
CA ARG A 32 -6.58 5.11 1.68
C ARG A 32 -6.15 5.99 0.52
N GLU A 33 -4.84 6.20 0.37
CA GLU A 33 -4.27 6.97 -0.75
C GLU A 33 -4.62 6.38 -2.13
N THR A 34 -4.82 5.06 -2.24
CA THR A 34 -5.21 4.39 -3.50
C THR A 34 -6.66 4.63 -3.92
N GLU A 35 -7.50 5.15 -3.03
CA GLU A 35 -8.89 5.47 -3.34
C GLU A 35 -9.04 6.91 -3.88
N ARG A 36 -7.93 7.62 -4.19
CA ARG A 36 -7.94 8.95 -4.82
C ARG A 36 -8.86 9.00 -6.03
N ASP A 37 -8.64 8.15 -7.03
CA ASP A 37 -9.38 8.19 -8.29
C ASP A 37 -10.89 7.98 -8.09
N VAL A 38 -11.26 7.12 -7.14
CA VAL A 38 -12.66 6.88 -6.79
C VAL A 38 -13.26 8.13 -6.15
N ARG A 39 -12.56 8.76 -5.21
CA ARG A 39 -13.03 9.98 -4.54
C ARG A 39 -13.14 11.16 -5.49
N VAL A 40 -12.15 11.34 -6.39
CA VAL A 40 -12.21 12.36 -7.44
C VAL A 40 -13.39 12.10 -8.39
N ALA A 41 -13.62 10.86 -8.81
CA ALA A 41 -14.77 10.53 -9.65
C ALA A 41 -16.13 10.80 -8.96
N ILE A 42 -16.22 10.59 -7.64
CA ILE A 42 -17.43 10.92 -6.87
C ILE A 42 -17.61 12.45 -6.79
N LEU A 43 -16.54 13.20 -6.53
CA LEU A 43 -16.58 14.67 -6.55
C LEU A 43 -17.02 15.21 -7.92
N ASP A 44 -16.50 14.64 -9.01
CA ASP A 44 -16.90 15.02 -10.36
C ASP A 44 -18.37 14.73 -10.63
N ALA A 45 -18.90 13.61 -10.12
CA ALA A 45 -20.33 13.30 -10.19
C ALA A 45 -21.18 14.28 -9.37
N ILE A 46 -20.73 14.68 -8.17
CA ILE A 46 -21.41 15.70 -7.34
C ILE A 46 -21.46 17.04 -8.09
N GLY A 47 -20.35 17.45 -8.69
CA GLY A 47 -20.27 18.67 -9.51
C GLY A 47 -21.19 18.66 -10.71
N ALA A 48 -21.30 17.52 -11.40
CA ALA A 48 -22.18 17.36 -12.56
C ALA A 48 -23.67 17.37 -12.21
N VAL A 49 -24.06 16.78 -11.08
CA VAL A 49 -25.46 16.75 -10.61
C VAL A 49 -25.87 18.09 -9.99
N GLY A 50 -24.97 18.75 -9.24
CA GLY A 50 -25.26 20.01 -8.55
C GLY A 50 -26.20 19.83 -7.34
N GLY A 51 -26.63 20.93 -6.70
CA GLY A 51 -27.56 20.86 -5.56
C GLY A 51 -26.94 20.46 -4.21
N PHE A 52 -25.61 20.52 -4.10
CA PHE A 52 -24.88 20.45 -2.84
C PHE A 52 -24.75 21.83 -2.19
N SER A 53 -24.66 21.86 -0.87
CA SER A 53 -24.36 23.05 -0.07
C SER A 53 -22.86 23.19 0.17
N SER A 54 -22.43 24.35 0.66
CA SER A 54 -21.04 24.55 1.07
C SER A 54 -20.65 23.66 2.26
N ASP A 55 -21.59 23.39 3.17
CA ASP A 55 -21.35 22.51 4.33
C ASP A 55 -21.11 21.05 3.91
N ASP A 56 -21.64 20.63 2.76
CA ASP A 56 -21.45 19.28 2.24
C ASP A 56 -20.01 19.01 1.78
N LEU A 57 -19.34 20.02 1.21
CA LEU A 57 -18.00 19.85 0.62
C LEU A 57 -16.87 20.52 1.42
N ALA A 58 -17.18 21.47 2.31
CA ALA A 58 -16.19 22.15 3.14
C ALA A 58 -15.26 21.20 3.93
N PRO A 59 -15.73 20.06 4.50
CA PRO A 59 -14.86 19.12 5.21
C PRO A 59 -13.75 18.51 4.34
N TYR A 60 -13.93 18.48 3.01
CA TYR A 60 -12.94 17.91 2.09
C TYR A 60 -11.87 18.91 1.67
N LEU A 61 -11.97 20.19 2.06
CA LEU A 61 -10.90 21.17 1.83
C LEU A 61 -9.59 20.80 2.56
N THR A 62 -9.71 20.04 3.64
CA THR A 62 -8.58 19.52 4.44
C THR A 62 -8.35 18.03 4.22
N ASP A 63 -8.90 17.45 3.14
CA ASP A 63 -8.67 16.04 2.82
C ASP A 63 -7.15 15.77 2.69
N PHE A 64 -6.72 14.60 3.19
CA PHE A 64 -5.30 14.24 3.20
C PHE A 64 -4.69 14.11 1.79
N ASP A 65 -5.52 13.91 0.77
CA ASP A 65 -5.09 13.90 -0.60
C ASP A 65 -5.23 15.29 -1.24
N PRO A 66 -4.13 15.91 -1.70
CA PRO A 66 -4.16 17.29 -2.21
C PRO A 66 -5.06 17.43 -3.45
N VAL A 67 -5.20 16.38 -4.26
CA VAL A 67 -6.04 16.43 -5.47
C VAL A 67 -7.52 16.41 -5.10
N VAL A 68 -7.89 15.64 -4.08
CA VAL A 68 -9.27 15.60 -3.56
C VAL A 68 -9.63 16.94 -2.91
N ALA A 69 -8.72 17.50 -2.10
CA ALA A 69 -8.90 18.81 -1.48
C ALA A 69 -9.03 19.94 -2.52
N GLU A 70 -8.17 19.94 -3.54
CA GLU A 70 -8.24 20.89 -4.65
C GLU A 70 -9.55 20.76 -5.43
N ARG A 71 -9.99 19.53 -5.73
CA ARG A 71 -11.25 19.30 -6.43
C ARG A 71 -12.46 19.80 -5.63
N ALA A 72 -12.48 19.59 -4.31
CA ALA A 72 -13.53 20.12 -3.44
C ALA A 72 -13.57 21.67 -3.46
N ALA A 73 -12.40 22.32 -3.37
CA ALA A 73 -12.29 23.78 -3.47
C ALA A 73 -12.81 24.32 -4.81
N ILE A 74 -12.46 23.66 -5.93
CA ILE A 74 -12.95 24.03 -7.26
C ILE A 74 -14.48 23.99 -7.32
N LEU A 75 -15.09 22.91 -6.82
CA LEU A 75 -16.56 22.76 -6.84
C LEU A 75 -17.28 23.79 -5.98
N LEU A 76 -16.75 24.07 -4.79
CA LEU A 76 -17.30 25.08 -3.88
C LEU A 76 -17.24 26.49 -4.47
N ASN A 77 -16.15 26.84 -5.15
CA ASN A 77 -16.02 28.13 -5.81
C ASN A 77 -16.90 28.23 -7.07
N ALA A 78 -17.06 27.13 -7.82
CA ALA A 78 -17.89 27.09 -9.02
C ALA A 78 -19.40 27.18 -8.72
N SER A 79 -19.86 26.72 -7.56
CA SER A 79 -21.27 26.79 -7.16
C SER A 79 -21.69 28.19 -6.67
N GLY A 80 -20.79 29.18 -6.69
CA GLY A 80 -21.04 30.52 -6.18
C GLY A 80 -21.04 30.60 -4.64
N GLY A 81 -20.57 29.54 -3.98
CA GLY A 81 -20.30 29.58 -2.55
C GLY A 81 -19.16 30.55 -2.26
N ALA A 82 -19.41 31.54 -1.40
CA ALA A 82 -18.34 32.30 -0.79
C ALA A 82 -17.98 31.66 0.57
N GLY A 83 -16.70 31.53 0.86
CA GLY A 83 -16.22 31.21 2.20
C GLY A 83 -16.74 32.22 3.23
N ARG A 84 -16.65 31.89 4.52
CA ARG A 84 -17.05 32.83 5.59
C ARG A 84 -16.32 34.17 5.40
N GLY A 85 -17.06 35.22 5.01
CA GLY A 85 -16.51 36.57 4.81
C GLY A 85 -16.32 37.01 3.35
N GLY A 86 -16.70 36.21 2.35
CA GLY A 86 -16.50 36.57 0.94
C GLY A 86 -15.24 35.99 0.31
N ASP A 87 -14.48 35.19 1.06
CA ASP A 87 -13.21 34.62 0.61
C ASP A 87 -13.40 33.39 -0.30
N VAL A 88 -12.47 33.20 -1.22
CA VAL A 88 -12.40 32.03 -2.11
C VAL A 88 -12.05 30.79 -1.28
N TYR A 89 -12.76 29.68 -1.48
CA TYR A 89 -12.39 28.43 -0.84
C TYR A 89 -11.02 27.96 -1.35
N GLN A 90 -10.09 27.71 -0.42
CA GLN A 90 -8.75 27.20 -0.72
C GLN A 90 -8.60 25.79 -0.15
N ALA A 91 -7.94 24.93 -0.92
CA ALA A 91 -7.50 23.63 -0.43
C ALA A 91 -6.39 23.81 0.60
N ALA A 92 -6.51 23.14 1.73
CA ALA A 92 -5.54 23.10 2.81
C ALA A 92 -5.36 21.64 3.25
N PRO A 93 -4.86 20.75 2.37
CA PRO A 93 -4.81 19.32 2.62
C PRO A 93 -3.96 19.01 3.87
N GLU A 94 -4.42 18.07 4.68
CA GLU A 94 -3.72 17.58 5.88
C GLU A 94 -3.20 16.16 5.64
N PRO A 95 -1.96 15.98 5.15
CA PRO A 95 -1.45 14.66 4.79
C PRO A 95 -1.46 13.71 5.98
N LEU A 96 -1.79 12.44 5.72
CA LEU A 96 -1.73 11.39 6.73
C LEU A 96 -0.33 11.33 7.35
N PRO A 97 -0.20 11.01 8.66
CA PRO A 97 1.09 10.79 9.30
C PRO A 97 1.91 9.77 8.52
N ARG A 98 3.08 10.18 8.02
CA ARG A 98 4.04 9.30 7.34
C ARG A 98 5.06 8.79 8.33
N THR A 99 5.42 7.53 8.22
CA THR A 99 6.61 7.01 8.92
C THR A 99 7.82 7.78 8.42
N PRO A 100 8.62 8.39 9.31
CA PRO A 100 9.83 9.09 8.90
C PRO A 100 10.80 8.10 8.23
N PRO A 101 11.57 8.55 7.24
CA PRO A 101 12.57 7.68 6.62
C PRO A 101 13.59 7.21 7.66
N PRO A 102 14.17 6.00 7.51
CA PRO A 102 15.17 5.48 8.41
C PRO A 102 16.41 6.38 8.46
N THR A 103 17.00 6.53 9.65
CA THR A 103 18.25 7.30 9.82
C THR A 103 19.45 6.56 9.23
N ALA A 104 20.54 7.27 8.95
CA ALA A 104 21.78 6.64 8.48
C ALA A 104 22.31 5.56 9.45
N ALA A 105 22.17 5.77 10.76
CA ALA A 105 22.54 4.77 11.76
C ALA A 105 21.67 3.50 11.65
N ARG A 106 20.37 3.67 11.41
CA ARG A 106 19.44 2.57 11.19
C ARG A 106 19.76 1.82 9.89
N LEU A 107 20.06 2.52 8.80
CA LEU A 107 20.47 1.89 7.54
C LEU A 107 21.72 1.03 7.71
N ALA A 108 22.75 1.57 8.38
CA ALA A 108 23.98 0.82 8.67
C ALA A 108 23.73 -0.41 9.56
N GLU A 109 22.73 -0.39 10.44
CA GLU A 109 22.29 -1.55 11.20
C GLU A 109 21.63 -2.60 10.29
N LEU A 110 20.69 -2.17 9.44
CA LEU A 110 19.94 -3.04 8.53
C LEU A 110 20.87 -3.76 7.53
N GLU A 111 21.91 -3.10 7.03
CA GLU A 111 22.92 -3.71 6.14
C GLU A 111 23.61 -4.95 6.74
N ARG A 112 23.69 -5.00 8.07
CA ARG A 112 24.29 -6.11 8.83
C ARG A 112 23.24 -6.95 9.55
N SER A 113 21.99 -6.90 9.07
CA SER A 113 20.88 -7.60 9.68
C SER A 113 20.21 -8.54 8.69
N ALA A 114 19.62 -9.60 9.23
CA ALA A 114 18.77 -10.51 8.50
C ALA A 114 17.46 -10.72 9.26
N VAL A 115 16.40 -11.03 8.53
CA VAL A 115 15.14 -11.54 9.09
C VAL A 115 15.16 -13.06 8.94
N VAL A 116 14.94 -13.77 10.04
CA VAL A 116 14.72 -15.22 10.02
C VAL A 116 13.23 -15.50 10.14
N LEU A 117 12.68 -16.19 9.14
CA LEU A 117 11.33 -16.74 9.16
C LEU A 117 11.42 -18.22 9.52
N SER A 118 10.99 -18.59 10.72
CA SER A 118 10.84 -19.99 11.12
C SER A 118 9.50 -20.51 10.61
N MET A 119 9.55 -21.44 9.68
CA MET A 119 8.40 -22.01 8.98
C MET A 119 7.92 -23.30 9.67
N ALA A 120 6.61 -23.39 9.90
CA ALA A 120 5.99 -24.50 10.62
C ALA A 120 6.31 -25.85 9.98
N GLY A 121 7.10 -26.67 10.68
CA GLY A 121 7.51 -28.00 10.22
C GLY A 121 8.43 -28.03 9.00
N LEU A 122 8.96 -26.88 8.54
CA LEU A 122 9.83 -26.78 7.35
C LEU A 122 11.24 -26.27 7.66
N GLY A 123 11.43 -25.53 8.75
CA GLY A 123 12.74 -24.97 9.13
C GLY A 123 12.84 -23.46 8.92
N ASP A 124 14.07 -22.94 8.89
CA ASP A 124 14.33 -21.50 8.87
C ASP A 124 14.66 -21.00 7.46
N ILE A 125 14.11 -19.84 7.09
CA ILE A 125 14.51 -19.05 5.92
C ILE A 125 15.22 -17.79 6.43
N VAL A 126 16.47 -17.58 6.04
CA VAL A 126 17.27 -16.42 6.46
C VAL A 126 17.36 -15.42 5.30
N ILE A 127 16.82 -14.22 5.52
CA ILE A 127 16.71 -13.16 4.52
C ILE A 127 17.62 -12.00 4.94
N ALA A 128 18.71 -11.79 4.22
CA ALA A 128 19.53 -10.58 4.38
C ALA A 128 18.76 -9.35 3.87
N LEU A 129 18.74 -8.29 4.67
CA LEU A 129 18.07 -7.05 4.30
C LEU A 129 18.90 -6.26 3.29
N ARG A 130 18.22 -5.54 2.39
CA ARG A 130 18.84 -4.72 1.34
C ARG A 130 18.37 -3.26 1.41
N PRO A 131 18.74 -2.53 2.48
CA PRO A 131 18.41 -1.11 2.61
C PRO A 131 19.09 -0.22 1.55
N ASP A 132 20.13 -0.73 0.89
CA ASP A 132 20.78 -0.11 -0.26
C ASP A 132 19.90 -0.13 -1.52
N LEU A 133 18.98 -1.10 -1.63
CA LEU A 133 18.01 -1.18 -2.73
C LEU A 133 16.69 -0.48 -2.39
N ALA A 134 16.22 -0.64 -1.14
CA ALA A 134 14.94 -0.12 -0.69
C ALA A 134 14.98 0.20 0.81
N ALA A 135 15.46 1.39 1.13
CA ALA A 135 15.70 1.84 2.51
C ALA A 135 14.46 1.74 3.39
N THR A 136 13.34 2.27 2.93
CA THR A 136 12.10 2.37 3.70
C THR A 136 11.41 1.01 3.82
N ASN A 137 11.37 0.24 2.72
CA ASN A 137 10.71 -1.07 2.71
C ASN A 137 11.53 -2.15 3.44
N ALA A 138 12.87 -2.08 3.40
CA ALA A 138 13.72 -2.97 4.20
C ALA A 138 13.56 -2.70 5.70
N ASP A 139 13.50 -1.42 6.11
CA ASP A 139 13.26 -1.06 7.51
C ASP A 139 11.86 -1.51 7.97
N ARG A 140 10.83 -1.29 7.14
CA ARG A 140 9.48 -1.77 7.41
C ARG A 140 9.45 -3.28 7.62
N PHE A 141 10.07 -4.06 6.71
CA PHE A 141 10.10 -5.51 6.83
C PHE A 141 10.79 -5.97 8.13
N ALA A 142 11.91 -5.35 8.49
CA ALA A 142 12.59 -5.63 9.75
C ALA A 142 11.75 -5.28 10.97
N ARG A 143 11.04 -4.14 10.94
CA ARG A 143 10.13 -3.71 12.01
C ARG A 143 8.98 -4.71 12.18
N LEU A 144 8.31 -5.10 11.10
CA LEU A 144 7.21 -6.07 11.14
C LEU A 144 7.66 -7.43 11.69
N ALA A 145 8.86 -7.88 11.33
CA ALA A 145 9.45 -9.07 11.91
C ALA A 145 9.74 -8.91 13.41
N ALA A 146 10.31 -7.77 13.82
CA ALA A 146 10.65 -7.51 15.23
C ALA A 146 9.42 -7.34 16.14
N GLU A 147 8.33 -6.79 15.59
CA GLU A 147 7.06 -6.58 16.30
C GLU A 147 6.18 -7.84 16.34
N GLY A 148 6.59 -8.93 15.69
CA GLY A 148 5.83 -10.18 15.62
C GLY A 148 4.60 -10.11 14.71
N TYR A 149 4.52 -9.10 13.82
CA TYR A 149 3.40 -8.95 12.89
C TYR A 149 3.25 -10.15 11.95
N LEU A 150 4.38 -10.72 11.52
CA LEU A 150 4.42 -11.85 10.60
C LEU A 150 4.12 -13.19 11.27
N ASP A 151 4.09 -13.24 12.60
CA ASP A 151 3.90 -14.49 13.35
C ASP A 151 2.47 -15.00 13.16
N GLY A 152 2.35 -16.28 12.77
CA GLY A 152 1.08 -16.93 12.45
C GLY A 152 0.51 -16.55 11.08
N LEU A 153 1.13 -15.64 10.32
CA LEU A 153 0.74 -15.36 8.94
C LEU A 153 1.22 -16.47 8.00
N THR A 154 0.64 -16.54 6.81
CA THR A 154 0.92 -17.62 5.85
C THR A 154 1.52 -17.09 4.55
N PHE A 155 2.13 -18.01 3.79
CA PHE A 155 2.28 -17.87 2.36
C PHE A 155 1.00 -18.37 1.68
N GLN A 156 0.07 -17.44 1.44
CA GLN A 156 -1.24 -17.78 0.89
C GLN A 156 -1.25 -18.04 -0.62
N ARG A 157 -0.17 -17.73 -1.34
CA ARG A 157 -0.10 -17.93 -2.79
C ARG A 157 1.26 -18.51 -3.17
N VAL A 158 1.23 -19.62 -3.90
CA VAL A 158 2.41 -20.27 -4.47
C VAL A 158 2.23 -20.38 -5.98
N GLU A 159 3.08 -19.68 -6.74
CA GLU A 159 3.10 -19.77 -8.19
C GLU A 159 4.41 -20.47 -8.62
N PRO A 160 4.35 -21.75 -9.04
CA PRO A 160 5.53 -22.50 -9.46
C PRO A 160 6.32 -21.78 -10.57
N ASN A 161 7.65 -21.83 -10.49
CA ASN A 161 8.57 -21.11 -11.39
C ASN A 161 8.37 -19.59 -11.42
N PHE A 162 7.74 -19.02 -10.39
CA PHE A 162 7.58 -17.59 -10.26
C PHE A 162 7.90 -17.14 -8.83
N VAL A 163 6.89 -17.09 -7.95
CA VAL A 163 7.05 -16.58 -6.58
C VAL A 163 6.19 -17.35 -5.58
N ILE A 164 6.61 -17.37 -4.32
CA ILE A 164 5.69 -17.50 -3.18
C ILE A 164 5.35 -16.11 -2.67
N GLN A 165 4.10 -15.89 -2.23
CA GLN A 165 3.61 -14.61 -1.71
C GLN A 165 2.87 -14.84 -0.40
N GLY A 166 3.14 -13.98 0.59
CA GLY A 166 2.71 -14.15 1.96
C GLY A 166 2.69 -12.88 2.80
N GLY A 167 2.40 -13.04 4.08
CA GLY A 167 2.44 -11.94 5.06
C GLY A 167 1.17 -11.11 5.10
N SER A 168 0.01 -11.71 4.78
CA SER A 168 -1.30 -11.05 4.88
C SER A 168 -2.15 -11.60 6.03
N PRO A 169 -2.89 -10.75 6.78
CA PRO A 169 -3.87 -11.22 7.75
C PRO A 169 -4.97 -12.05 7.09
N ASN A 170 -5.34 -13.17 7.70
CA ASN A 170 -6.37 -14.09 7.21
C ASN A 170 -6.14 -14.58 5.78
N ALA A 171 -4.88 -14.66 5.31
CA ALA A 171 -4.54 -15.06 3.94
C ALA A 171 -5.25 -14.20 2.88
N ASN A 172 -5.55 -12.93 3.19
CA ASN A 172 -6.26 -12.04 2.30
C ASN A 172 -5.29 -11.18 1.47
N GLU A 173 -5.22 -11.46 0.18
CA GLU A 173 -4.42 -10.70 -0.79
C GLU A 173 -4.80 -9.22 -0.90
N TYR A 174 -5.85 -8.73 -0.23
CA TYR A 174 -6.27 -7.33 -0.17
C TYR A 174 -6.09 -6.68 1.21
N SER A 175 -5.42 -7.36 2.14
CA SER A 175 -5.16 -6.90 3.51
C SER A 175 -3.68 -7.01 3.86
N GLY A 176 -3.13 -6.01 4.54
CA GLY A 176 -1.74 -6.00 5.02
C GLY A 176 -1.62 -5.21 6.32
N ASP A 177 -0.40 -4.76 6.63
CA ASP A 177 -0.05 -3.94 7.78
C ASP A 177 -0.67 -2.54 7.68
N GLY A 178 -0.77 -2.02 6.45
CA GLY A 178 -1.17 -0.63 6.19
C GLY A 178 -0.14 0.38 6.74
N PRO A 179 -0.30 1.70 6.54
CA PRO A 179 -0.62 2.31 5.25
C PRO A 179 0.24 1.77 4.09
N TYR A 180 -0.03 2.22 2.87
CA TYR A 180 0.78 1.82 1.72
C TYR A 180 2.17 2.47 1.77
N SER A 181 3.18 1.71 1.34
CA SER A 181 4.51 2.23 1.07
C SER A 181 4.69 2.53 -0.41
N ARG A 182 5.53 3.53 -0.66
CA ARG A 182 6.00 3.90 -2.00
C ARG A 182 6.91 2.80 -2.55
N ASP A 183 6.92 2.68 -3.88
CA ASP A 183 7.85 1.79 -4.55
C ASP A 183 9.28 2.37 -4.50
N GLU A 184 10.24 1.54 -4.08
CA GLU A 184 11.68 1.85 -4.11
C GLU A 184 12.32 0.96 -5.19
N ILE A 185 12.23 1.43 -6.44
CA ILE A 185 12.68 0.68 -7.61
C ILE A 185 14.20 0.82 -7.77
N SER A 186 14.90 -0.32 -7.79
CA SER A 186 16.35 -0.41 -8.05
C SER A 186 16.64 -1.03 -9.42
N ASP A 187 17.92 -1.02 -9.81
CA ASP A 187 18.44 -1.70 -11.01
C ASP A 187 18.85 -3.15 -10.73
N HIS A 188 18.65 -3.64 -9.50
CA HIS A 188 18.95 -5.02 -9.15
C HIS A 188 17.91 -5.96 -9.79
N PRO A 189 18.33 -6.97 -10.56
CA PRO A 189 17.38 -7.88 -11.19
C PRO A 189 16.67 -8.77 -10.18
N HIS A 190 15.44 -9.17 -10.47
CA HIS A 190 14.65 -10.11 -9.67
C HIS A 190 15.14 -11.55 -9.88
N TRP A 191 16.36 -11.85 -9.43
CA TRP A 191 16.89 -13.20 -9.43
C TRP A 191 16.19 -14.09 -8.42
N ARG A 192 16.30 -15.41 -8.62
CA ARG A 192 15.87 -16.41 -7.63
C ARG A 192 16.43 -16.07 -6.24
N GLY A 193 15.57 -16.14 -5.23
CA GLY A 193 15.89 -15.83 -3.84
C GLY A 193 15.76 -14.35 -3.46
N THR A 194 15.57 -13.42 -4.40
CA THR A 194 15.23 -12.04 -4.04
C THR A 194 13.85 -11.96 -3.38
N VAL A 195 13.73 -11.09 -2.38
CA VAL A 195 12.52 -10.86 -1.59
C VAL A 195 12.02 -9.44 -1.88
N GLY A 196 10.76 -9.33 -2.28
CA GLY A 196 10.17 -8.07 -2.70
C GLY A 196 8.83 -7.77 -2.07
N LEU A 197 8.40 -6.53 -2.24
CA LEU A 197 7.13 -6.00 -1.75
C LEU A 197 6.00 -6.33 -2.73
N SER A 198 4.97 -7.04 -2.25
CA SER A 198 3.77 -7.28 -3.06
C SER A 198 2.94 -6.01 -3.17
N THR A 199 2.49 -5.69 -4.39
CA THR A 199 1.71 -4.48 -4.70
C THR A 199 0.54 -4.80 -5.63
N ARG A 200 -0.47 -3.93 -5.65
CA ARG A 200 -1.67 -4.00 -6.49
C ARG A 200 -1.70 -2.87 -7.54
N GLY A 201 -0.53 -2.36 -7.87
CA GLY A 201 -0.32 -1.10 -8.58
C GLY A 201 0.80 -0.31 -7.95
N ARG A 202 1.18 0.79 -8.58
CA ARG A 202 2.27 1.65 -8.10
C ARG A 202 1.97 2.19 -6.71
N ASP A 203 2.95 2.13 -5.82
CA ASP A 203 2.89 2.72 -4.48
C ASP A 203 1.75 2.17 -3.62
N THR A 204 1.49 0.86 -3.71
CA THR A 204 0.38 0.18 -3.01
C THR A 204 0.82 -0.98 -2.13
N GLY A 205 2.11 -1.05 -1.78
CA GLY A 205 2.63 -2.13 -0.95
C GLY A 205 2.21 -1.97 0.51
N ASP A 206 1.68 -3.02 1.11
CA ASP A 206 1.10 -2.99 2.46
C ASP A 206 1.81 -3.92 3.45
N GLY A 207 3.07 -4.24 3.17
CA GLY A 207 3.88 -5.12 4.02
C GLY A 207 3.82 -6.61 3.66
N GLN A 208 2.94 -6.99 2.72
CA GLN A 208 3.01 -8.32 2.11
C GLN A 208 4.32 -8.49 1.32
N ILE A 209 4.91 -9.68 1.43
CA ILE A 209 6.16 -10.02 0.76
C ILE A 209 5.96 -11.12 -0.29
N PHE A 210 6.87 -11.16 -1.25
CA PHE A 210 7.05 -12.32 -2.11
C PHE A 210 8.52 -12.74 -2.14
N VAL A 211 8.78 -14.02 -2.45
CA VAL A 211 10.12 -14.57 -2.67
C VAL A 211 10.18 -15.18 -4.05
N ASN A 212 11.18 -14.79 -4.85
CA ASN A 212 11.38 -15.33 -6.20
C ASN A 212 11.86 -16.78 -6.17
N LEU A 213 11.10 -17.67 -6.82
CA LEU A 213 11.45 -19.09 -7.02
C LEU A 213 12.28 -19.30 -8.30
N ALA A 214 12.32 -18.32 -9.20
CA ALA A 214 13.10 -18.34 -10.44
C ALA A 214 13.58 -16.93 -10.77
N ASP A 215 14.43 -16.79 -11.79
CA ASP A 215 14.82 -15.49 -12.31
C ASP A 215 13.64 -14.85 -13.05
N ASN A 216 13.13 -13.75 -12.49
CA ASN A 216 11.89 -13.11 -12.91
C ASN A 216 12.13 -11.69 -13.45
N LEU A 217 12.92 -11.58 -14.53
CA LEU A 217 13.25 -10.30 -15.17
C LEU A 217 12.02 -9.46 -15.58
N ARG A 218 10.84 -10.09 -15.71
CA ARG A 218 9.56 -9.41 -15.94
C ARG A 218 9.12 -8.49 -14.79
N LEU A 219 9.68 -8.66 -13.59
CA LEU A 219 9.39 -7.83 -12.42
C LEU A 219 10.34 -6.63 -12.30
N ASP A 220 11.43 -6.63 -13.07
CA ASP A 220 12.42 -5.56 -13.04
C ASP A 220 11.76 -4.21 -13.35
N PHE A 221 12.24 -3.17 -12.67
CA PHE A 221 11.75 -1.80 -12.75
C PHE A 221 10.27 -1.57 -12.35
N ASN A 222 9.58 -2.62 -11.87
CA ASN A 222 8.17 -2.56 -11.50
C ASN A 222 7.91 -2.90 -10.03
N TYR A 223 8.77 -3.71 -9.42
CA TYR A 223 8.63 -4.15 -8.04
C TYR A 223 9.85 -3.80 -7.19
N THR A 224 9.60 -3.57 -5.91
CA THR A 224 10.63 -3.21 -4.93
C THR A 224 11.28 -4.50 -4.41
N ILE A 225 12.62 -4.57 -4.45
CA ILE A 225 13.41 -5.61 -3.78
C ILE A 225 13.94 -5.02 -2.48
N HIS A 226 13.68 -5.67 -1.35
CA HIS A 226 14.13 -5.20 -0.04
C HIS A 226 14.89 -6.26 0.77
N GLY A 227 15.08 -7.46 0.21
CA GLY A 227 15.89 -8.51 0.82
C GLY A 227 16.31 -9.59 -0.17
N VAL A 228 17.17 -10.49 0.29
CA VAL A 228 17.63 -11.68 -0.43
C VAL A 228 17.73 -12.85 0.55
N VAL A 229 17.18 -14.00 0.19
CA VAL A 229 17.38 -15.24 0.91
C VAL A 229 18.86 -15.64 0.80
N VAL A 230 19.52 -15.81 1.93
CA VAL A 230 20.93 -16.23 2.03
C VAL A 230 21.08 -17.66 2.55
N GLU A 231 20.09 -18.17 3.28
CA GLU A 231 20.02 -19.56 3.77
C GLU A 231 18.55 -20.02 3.77
N GLY A 232 18.30 -21.33 3.61
CA GLY A 232 16.95 -21.89 3.62
C GLY A 232 16.20 -21.78 2.29
N MET A 233 16.92 -21.79 1.17
CA MET A 233 16.28 -21.71 -0.15
C MET A 233 15.52 -23.01 -0.50
N GLU A 234 15.99 -24.14 0.02
CA GLU A 234 15.29 -25.43 0.03
C GLU A 234 14.02 -25.41 0.87
N VAL A 235 13.98 -24.62 1.96
CA VAL A 235 12.78 -24.41 2.77
C VAL A 235 11.76 -23.61 1.97
N VAL A 236 12.21 -22.56 1.27
CA VAL A 236 11.36 -21.79 0.33
C VAL A 236 10.79 -22.67 -0.77
N ASP A 237 11.58 -23.57 -1.36
CA ASP A 237 11.10 -24.51 -2.40
C ASP A 237 10.07 -25.51 -1.86
N ALA A 238 10.14 -25.85 -0.57
CA ALA A 238 9.22 -26.77 0.09
C ALA A 238 7.92 -26.10 0.55
N VAL A 239 7.81 -24.77 0.51
CA VAL A 239 6.60 -24.03 0.89
C VAL A 239 5.43 -24.42 -0.01
N GLN A 240 4.34 -24.85 0.62
CA GLN A 240 3.04 -25.04 -0.02
C GLN A 240 2.08 -23.93 0.39
N GLU A 241 0.99 -23.79 -0.36
CA GLU A 241 -0.06 -22.82 -0.05
C GLU A 241 -0.58 -23.03 1.39
N GLY A 242 -0.59 -21.95 2.17
CA GLY A 242 -0.99 -21.97 3.58
C GLY A 242 0.12 -22.31 4.56
N ALA A 243 1.37 -22.51 4.12
CA ALA A 243 2.50 -22.68 5.04
C ALA A 243 2.62 -21.49 6.00
N VAL A 244 2.75 -21.78 7.29
CA VAL A 244 2.68 -20.80 8.38
C VAL A 244 4.09 -20.34 8.75
N ILE A 245 4.26 -19.03 8.89
CA ILE A 245 5.41 -18.41 9.55
C ILE A 245 5.16 -18.55 11.06
N GLU A 246 5.79 -19.51 11.73
CA GLU A 246 5.63 -19.66 13.19
C GLU A 246 6.18 -18.45 13.93
N ARG A 247 7.32 -17.93 13.44
CA ARG A 247 7.99 -16.79 14.05
C ARG A 247 8.89 -16.06 13.07
N ALA A 248 8.81 -14.74 13.06
CA ALA A 248 9.79 -13.86 12.45
C ALA A 248 10.69 -13.21 13.53
N ARG A 249 11.98 -13.03 13.23
CA ARG A 249 12.90 -12.31 14.11
C ARG A 249 14.01 -11.62 13.32
N VAL A 250 14.48 -10.49 13.83
CA VAL A 250 15.67 -9.81 13.30
C VAL A 250 16.91 -10.33 14.03
N VAL A 251 17.93 -10.70 13.27
CA VAL A 251 19.24 -11.12 13.77
C VAL A 251 20.35 -10.31 13.12
N ARG A 252 21.48 -10.19 13.82
CA ARG A 252 22.70 -9.62 13.25
C ARG A 252 23.42 -10.69 12.42
N ARG A 253 23.93 -10.29 11.26
CA ARG A 253 24.75 -11.08 10.35
C ARG A 253 26.22 -10.64 10.41
#